data_AF-A0A370XDA7-F1
#
_entry.id   AF-A0A370XDA7-F1
#
_cell.length_a   1.000
_cell.length_b   1.000
_cell.length_c   1.000
_cell.angle_alpha   90.00
_cell.angle_beta   90.00
_cell.angle_gamma   90.00
#
_symmetry.space_group_name_H-M   'P 1'
#
loop_
_entity.id
_entity.type
_entity.pdbx_description
1 polymer ?
#
loop_
_entity_poly.entity_id
_entity_poly.type
_entity_poly.pdbx_seq_one_letter_code
_entity_poly.pdbx_strand_id
1 'polypeptide(L)'
;MRPLNPNPWCSIRLRNPPLLPRRLCMRSLYGVLLALGMAFTCLPASADPIPGSMDVHWNEGAADCSKTPEPPLQVYRYNAQTYILRESPCATFEAPFMYLLIGSKRALLIDTGDVADPGQMPLAKTVMDLLPGDADARMPLLVVHTHGHLDHRAADPQFQSLPHVQVVPTDLEHVKQFFGFSNWPDGMSQIDLGDRTIDVLPTPGHYPSHVSYYDRNTALFFSGDFFMPARLIIDDTASDIASARRVVDFVRDRPVSYVLGGHIELDSHGDTFAWGSNYHPDEHVLQLTKQDLMGLPAVLAKFNGFYREDGMYVMFNQYRLLAAELAVVVLVLAAMVTLTWKYIRRRKRRRLARA
;
A
#
# COMPACT_ATOMS: atom_id res chain seq x y z
N MET A 1 78.44 43.71 -34.08
CA MET A 1 78.31 45.03 -33.43
C MET A 1 78.79 44.91 -31.99
N ARG A 2 79.52 45.90 -31.47
CA ARG A 2 79.85 46.10 -30.03
C ARG A 2 78.75 46.97 -29.38
N PRO A 3 78.75 47.24 -28.05
CA PRO A 3 79.59 46.71 -26.95
C PRO A 3 78.72 45.80 -26.02
N LEU A 4 78.95 45.48 -24.74
CA LEU A 4 79.86 45.91 -23.64
C LEU A 4 80.44 44.69 -22.88
N ASN A 5 81.24 44.97 -21.85
CA ASN A 5 81.73 44.11 -20.75
C ASN A 5 81.64 44.99 -19.47
N PRO A 6 81.46 44.48 -18.22
CA PRO A 6 82.60 43.93 -17.47
C PRO A 6 82.32 42.79 -16.44
N ASN A 7 83.22 41.80 -16.42
CA ASN A 7 84.01 41.26 -15.28
C ASN A 7 84.00 42.02 -13.90
N PRO A 8 84.62 41.50 -12.80
CA PRO A 8 84.88 40.11 -12.32
C PRO A 8 84.79 39.98 -10.75
N TRP A 9 85.67 39.16 -10.13
CA TRP A 9 85.92 38.88 -8.68
C TRP A 9 84.91 37.92 -8.04
N CYS A 10 85.19 36.99 -7.12
CA CYS A 10 86.30 36.49 -6.29
C CYS A 10 85.69 35.24 -5.58
N SER A 11 86.36 34.26 -4.95
CA SER A 11 87.75 33.79 -4.88
C SER A 11 87.78 32.49 -4.04
N ILE A 12 88.92 31.79 -4.03
CA ILE A 12 89.43 31.03 -2.86
C ILE A 12 88.75 29.67 -2.47
N ARG A 13 89.47 28.60 -2.84
CA ARG A 13 89.92 27.44 -2.03
C ARG A 13 88.93 26.33 -1.59
N LEU A 14 89.24 25.14 -2.14
CA LEU A 14 89.65 23.91 -1.43
C LEU A 14 88.80 23.42 -0.23
N ARG A 15 88.23 22.20 -0.38
CA ARG A 15 88.74 21.00 0.34
C ARG A 15 88.16 19.69 -0.23
N ASN A 16 88.82 18.59 0.13
CA ASN A 16 88.68 17.24 -0.41
C ASN A 16 87.37 16.52 -0.01
N PRO A 17 86.96 15.47 -0.74
CA PRO A 17 85.79 14.63 -0.41
C PRO A 17 86.04 13.77 0.84
N PRO A 18 84.97 13.21 1.44
CA PRO A 18 84.89 11.75 1.44
C PRO A 18 83.48 11.13 1.33
N LEU A 19 83.43 10.01 0.60
CA LEU A 19 82.81 8.71 0.96
C LEU A 19 81.40 8.66 1.60
N LEU A 20 80.47 8.11 0.81
CA LEU A 20 79.35 7.18 1.14
C LEU A 20 79.17 6.76 2.62
N PRO A 21 77.89 6.58 3.02
CA PRO A 21 77.49 5.21 3.35
C PRO A 21 76.15 4.75 2.74
N ARG A 22 76.12 3.47 2.32
CA ARG A 22 74.88 2.72 2.07
C ARG A 22 74.07 2.59 3.37
N ARG A 23 72.81 3.03 3.38
CA ARG A 23 71.71 2.36 4.11
C ARG A 23 70.42 2.47 3.30
N LEU A 24 70.01 1.37 2.67
CA LEU A 24 68.69 1.27 2.04
C LEU A 24 67.64 1.24 3.16
N CYS A 25 66.76 2.24 3.23
CA CYS A 25 65.77 2.34 4.30
C CYS A 25 64.56 1.46 3.99
N MET A 26 64.48 0.30 4.64
CA MET A 26 63.37 -0.65 4.55
C MET A 26 62.14 -0.13 5.34
N ARG A 27 61.50 0.95 4.86
CA ARG A 27 60.35 1.62 5.50
C ARG A 27 59.34 2.23 4.50
N SER A 28 58.81 1.46 3.55
CA SER A 28 57.75 1.93 2.64
C SER A 28 56.66 0.92 2.25
N LEU A 29 56.55 -0.26 2.89
CA LEU A 29 55.54 -1.28 2.49
C LEU A 29 54.42 -1.59 3.49
N TYR A 30 54.37 -0.93 4.66
CA TYR A 30 53.28 -1.11 5.63
C TYR A 30 52.20 -0.02 5.59
N GLY A 31 52.42 1.09 4.86
CA GLY A 31 51.48 2.22 4.82
C GLY A 31 50.32 2.09 3.84
N VAL A 32 50.38 1.15 2.89
CA VAL A 32 49.35 1.01 1.82
C VAL A 32 48.31 -0.07 2.15
N LEU A 33 48.67 -1.10 2.92
CA LEU A 33 47.76 -2.19 3.28
C LEU A 33 46.76 -1.83 4.40
N LEU A 34 47.02 -0.80 5.20
CA LEU A 34 46.06 -0.33 6.22
C LEU A 34 44.97 0.59 5.66
N ALA A 35 45.17 1.17 4.46
CA ALA A 35 44.24 2.13 3.87
C ALA A 35 43.12 1.49 3.02
N LEU A 36 43.31 0.25 2.54
CA LEU A 36 42.27 -0.49 1.81
C LEU A 36 41.29 -1.25 2.74
N GLY A 37 41.59 -1.38 4.03
CA GLY A 37 40.77 -2.14 4.98
C GLY A 37 39.53 -1.43 5.53
N MET A 38 39.38 -0.11 5.31
CA MET A 38 38.27 0.70 5.86
C MET A 38 37.24 1.17 4.82
N ALA A 39 37.32 0.67 3.58
CA ALA A 39 36.42 1.05 2.49
C ALA A 39 35.30 0.02 2.19
N PHE A 40 35.19 -1.05 3.00
CA PHE A 40 34.11 -2.03 2.92
C PHE A 40 33.40 -2.12 4.28
N THR A 41 32.09 -2.43 4.23
CA THR A 41 31.15 -2.55 5.37
C THR A 41 30.76 -1.26 6.11
N CYS A 42 30.34 -0.23 5.35
CA CYS A 42 29.09 0.46 5.71
C CYS A 42 27.94 -0.19 4.92
N LEU A 43 27.64 -1.45 5.25
CA LEU A 43 26.28 -1.93 5.04
C LEU A 43 25.41 -1.11 6.01
N PRO A 44 24.26 -0.56 5.59
CA PRO A 44 23.31 -0.04 6.57
C PRO A 44 22.97 -1.22 7.48
N ALA A 45 23.24 -1.07 8.78
CA ALA A 45 22.67 -1.98 9.74
C ALA A 45 21.16 -1.78 9.65
N SER A 46 20.45 -2.73 9.05
CA SER A 46 19.01 -2.84 9.19
C SER A 46 18.75 -3.02 10.68
N ALA A 47 18.35 -1.94 11.33
CA ALA A 47 17.79 -2.04 12.67
C ALA A 47 16.58 -2.98 12.57
N ASP A 48 16.46 -3.89 13.54
CA ASP A 48 15.31 -4.78 13.59
C ASP A 48 14.01 -3.95 13.63
N PRO A 49 12.95 -4.35 12.91
CA PRO A 49 11.69 -3.64 12.92
C PRO A 49 11.16 -3.45 14.35
N ILE A 50 10.68 -2.25 14.66
CA ILE A 50 10.03 -1.93 15.93
C ILE A 50 8.79 -2.83 16.06
N PRO A 51 8.75 -3.74 17.05
CA PRO A 51 7.67 -4.72 17.15
C PRO A 51 6.34 -4.07 17.52
N GLY A 52 5.29 -4.86 17.34
CA GLY A 52 3.96 -4.60 17.86
C GLY A 52 3.20 -5.91 18.04
N SER A 53 1.96 -5.82 18.51
CA SER A 53 1.08 -6.97 18.70
C SER A 53 0.06 -7.07 17.57
N MET A 54 -0.31 -8.30 17.20
CA MET A 54 -1.53 -8.62 16.44
C MET A 54 -2.45 -9.54 17.26
N ASP A 55 -2.31 -9.52 18.60
CA ASP A 55 -3.24 -10.15 19.53
C ASP A 55 -4.50 -9.27 19.65
N VAL A 56 -5.40 -9.46 18.69
CA VAL A 56 -6.64 -8.69 18.51
C VAL A 56 -7.75 -9.61 18.03
N HIS A 57 -8.92 -9.47 18.63
CA HIS A 57 -10.18 -9.94 18.06
C HIS A 57 -10.86 -8.71 17.44
N TRP A 58 -11.14 -8.75 16.14
CA TRP A 58 -11.86 -7.67 15.49
C TRP A 58 -13.36 -7.80 15.71
N ASN A 59 -14.10 -6.74 15.43
CA ASN A 59 -15.55 -6.73 15.54
C ASN A 59 -16.19 -7.59 14.44
N GLU A 60 -16.74 -8.76 14.79
CA GLU A 60 -17.42 -9.66 13.84
C GLU A 60 -18.80 -9.15 13.39
N GLY A 61 -19.29 -8.03 13.94
CA GLY A 61 -20.64 -7.53 13.73
C GLY A 61 -21.69 -8.42 14.40
N ALA A 62 -22.88 -8.50 13.79
CA ALA A 62 -23.98 -9.32 14.33
C ALA A 62 -24.99 -9.70 13.25
N ALA A 63 -25.56 -10.92 13.37
CA ALA A 63 -26.68 -11.36 12.53
C ALA A 63 -27.94 -10.46 12.64
N ASP A 64 -28.05 -9.67 13.71
CA ASP A 64 -29.02 -8.58 13.85
C ASP A 64 -28.42 -7.43 14.69
N CYS A 65 -27.74 -6.51 14.02
CA CYS A 65 -27.14 -5.31 14.60
C CYS A 65 -28.12 -4.38 15.33
N SER A 66 -29.44 -4.53 15.12
CA SER A 66 -30.44 -3.77 15.89
C SER A 66 -30.69 -4.34 17.28
N LYS A 67 -30.37 -5.63 17.48
CA LYS A 67 -30.47 -6.33 18.78
C LYS A 67 -29.14 -6.39 19.52
N THR A 68 -28.04 -6.52 18.79
CA THR A 68 -26.67 -6.50 19.31
C THR A 68 -25.93 -5.33 18.63
N PRO A 69 -26.11 -4.08 19.12
CA PRO A 69 -25.45 -2.92 18.54
C PRO A 69 -23.98 -2.88 18.95
N GLU A 70 -23.11 -2.81 17.96
CA GLU A 70 -21.66 -2.75 18.13
C GLU A 70 -21.14 -1.29 18.04
N PRO A 71 -20.00 -0.96 18.68
CA PRO A 71 -19.35 0.34 18.47
C PRO A 71 -18.99 0.52 17.00
N PRO A 72 -19.27 1.68 16.36
CA PRO A 72 -19.09 1.84 14.92
C PRO A 72 -17.63 1.76 14.48
N LEU A 73 -16.68 2.13 15.36
CA LEU A 73 -15.25 2.17 15.06
C LEU A 73 -14.47 1.43 16.17
N GLN A 74 -13.76 0.37 15.80
CA GLN A 74 -12.78 -0.28 16.66
C GLN A 74 -11.42 0.37 16.46
N VAL A 75 -10.73 0.69 17.56
CA VAL A 75 -9.34 1.18 17.55
C VAL A 75 -8.45 0.18 18.25
N TYR A 76 -7.46 -0.34 17.53
CA TYR A 76 -6.43 -1.22 18.07
C TYR A 76 -5.05 -0.56 18.01
N ARG A 77 -4.26 -0.73 19.08
CA ARG A 77 -2.92 -0.17 19.19
C ARG A 77 -1.86 -1.24 18.93
N TYR A 78 -1.38 -1.32 17.69
CA TYR A 78 -0.30 -2.24 17.30
C TYR A 78 0.97 -1.99 18.13
N ASN A 79 1.39 -0.72 18.26
CA ASN A 79 2.48 -0.31 19.15
C ASN A 79 2.37 1.18 19.55
N ALA A 80 3.42 1.73 20.15
CA ALA A 80 3.39 3.07 20.71
C ALA A 80 3.01 4.18 19.70
N GLN A 81 3.36 4.03 18.41
CA GLN A 81 3.13 5.00 17.35
C GLN A 81 2.28 4.46 16.17
N THR A 82 1.62 3.32 16.33
CA THR A 82 0.88 2.68 15.22
C THR A 82 -0.46 2.17 15.73
N TYR A 83 -1.54 2.64 15.08
CA TYR A 83 -2.90 2.20 15.34
C TYR A 83 -3.51 1.64 14.05
N ILE A 84 -4.31 0.60 14.23
CA ILE A 84 -5.15 -0.01 13.20
C ILE A 84 -6.58 0.27 13.63
N LEU A 85 -7.39 0.82 12.73
CA LEU A 85 -8.80 1.13 12.96
C LEU A 85 -9.62 0.24 12.03
N ARG A 86 -10.80 -0.22 12.49
CA ARG A 86 -11.76 -0.96 11.67
C ARG A 86 -13.16 -0.40 11.85
N GLU A 87 -13.86 -0.12 10.76
CA GLU A 87 -15.30 0.14 10.81
C GLU A 87 -16.06 -1.17 11.12
N SER A 88 -17.03 -1.15 12.03
CA SER A 88 -17.79 -2.34 12.40
C SER A 88 -18.63 -2.83 11.22
N PRO A 89 -18.74 -4.16 10.98
CA PRO A 89 -19.70 -4.74 10.04
C PRO A 89 -21.16 -4.33 10.29
N CYS A 90 -21.48 -3.86 11.50
CA CYS A 90 -22.80 -3.32 11.85
C CYS A 90 -23.02 -1.84 11.43
N ALA A 91 -21.95 -1.10 11.10
CA ALA A 91 -22.02 0.26 10.57
C ALA A 91 -22.01 0.28 9.04
N THR A 92 -21.16 -0.55 8.43
CA THR A 92 -21.11 -0.82 6.98
C THR A 92 -20.70 -2.27 6.76
N PHE A 93 -21.23 -2.93 5.72
CA PHE A 93 -20.84 -4.32 5.40
C PHE A 93 -19.40 -4.41 4.87
N GLU A 94 -18.86 -3.31 4.32
CA GLU A 94 -17.49 -3.26 3.80
C GLU A 94 -16.47 -3.46 4.94
N ALA A 95 -16.81 -3.01 6.15
CA ALA A 95 -15.99 -3.10 7.37
C ALA A 95 -14.49 -2.77 7.20
N PRO A 96 -14.13 -1.68 6.47
CA PRO A 96 -12.75 -1.39 6.05
C PRO A 96 -11.78 -1.15 7.21
N PHE A 97 -10.50 -1.34 6.92
CA PHE A 97 -9.37 -1.05 7.79
C PHE A 97 -8.65 0.24 7.40
N MET A 98 -8.33 1.07 8.39
CA MET A 98 -7.57 2.31 8.24
C MET A 98 -6.35 2.31 9.17
N TYR A 99 -5.26 2.94 8.74
CA TYR A 99 -3.96 2.83 9.42
C TYR A 99 -3.41 4.20 9.82
N LEU A 100 -3.24 4.43 11.13
CA LEU A 100 -2.69 5.67 11.68
C LEU A 100 -1.25 5.47 12.14
N LEU A 101 -0.32 6.09 11.41
CA LEU A 101 1.12 6.02 11.62
C LEU A 101 1.64 7.36 12.16
N ILE A 102 2.08 7.37 13.41
CA ILE A 102 2.62 8.58 14.05
C ILE A 102 4.14 8.61 13.87
N GLY A 103 4.69 9.80 13.56
CA GLY A 103 6.12 10.11 13.59
C GLY A 103 6.36 11.41 14.39
N SER A 104 7.62 11.82 14.53
CA SER A 104 8.00 13.00 15.35
C SER A 104 7.69 14.37 14.74
N LYS A 105 7.42 14.47 13.42
CA LYS A 105 7.06 15.75 12.75
C LYS A 105 5.58 15.83 12.35
N ARG A 106 4.99 14.70 11.95
CA ARG A 106 3.59 14.58 11.51
C ARG A 106 3.11 13.13 11.62
N ALA A 107 1.81 12.94 11.57
CA ALA A 107 1.17 11.65 11.41
C ALA A 107 0.69 11.41 9.97
N LEU A 108 0.45 10.15 9.62
CA LEU A 108 -0.15 9.68 8.38
C LEU A 108 -1.37 8.84 8.72
N LEU A 109 -2.53 9.16 8.15
CA LEU A 109 -3.67 8.25 8.06
C LEU A 109 -3.71 7.68 6.64
N ILE A 110 -3.80 6.36 6.53
CA ILE A 110 -4.02 5.63 5.28
C ILE A 110 -5.48 5.15 5.30
N ASP A 111 -6.23 5.58 4.28
CA ASP A 111 -7.67 5.37 4.06
C ASP A 111 -8.58 6.02 5.13
N THR A 112 -9.83 6.32 4.76
CA THR A 112 -10.84 6.98 5.59
C THR A 112 -12.18 6.22 5.67
N GLY A 113 -12.25 4.98 5.22
CA GLY A 113 -13.43 4.13 5.38
C GLY A 113 -14.62 4.50 4.48
N ASP A 114 -15.76 3.85 4.72
CA ASP A 114 -16.99 3.92 3.90
C ASP A 114 -18.04 4.89 4.47
N VAL A 115 -18.00 5.19 5.76
CA VAL A 115 -19.06 5.95 6.42
C VAL A 115 -18.72 7.44 6.56
N ALA A 116 -19.23 8.24 5.62
CA ALA A 116 -19.00 9.68 5.56
C ALA A 116 -19.52 10.48 6.79
N ASP A 117 -20.64 10.05 7.40
CA ASP A 117 -21.35 10.80 8.45
C ASP A 117 -20.62 10.71 9.82
N PRO A 118 -20.08 11.83 10.36
CA PRO A 118 -19.38 11.82 11.65
C PRO A 118 -20.30 11.52 12.86
N GLY A 119 -21.63 11.58 12.70
CA GLY A 119 -22.59 11.16 13.71
C GLY A 119 -22.78 9.64 13.77
N GLN A 120 -22.48 8.93 12.68
CA GLN A 120 -22.53 7.46 12.61
C GLN A 120 -21.13 6.87 12.80
N MET A 121 -20.12 7.47 12.16
CA MET A 121 -18.72 7.05 12.21
C MET A 121 -17.81 8.23 12.56
N PRO A 122 -17.47 8.47 13.84
CA PRO A 122 -16.70 9.63 14.28
C PRO A 122 -15.20 9.47 14.02
N LEU A 123 -14.80 9.11 12.80
CA LEU A 123 -13.42 8.76 12.44
C LEU A 123 -12.47 9.93 12.67
N ALA A 124 -12.76 11.11 12.13
CA ALA A 124 -11.84 12.25 12.26
C ALA A 124 -11.66 12.69 13.71
N LYS A 125 -12.73 12.67 14.52
CA LYS A 125 -12.62 12.93 15.97
C LYS A 125 -11.70 11.90 16.63
N THR A 126 -11.92 10.61 16.34
CA THR A 126 -11.16 9.50 16.92
C THR A 126 -9.67 9.59 16.57
N VAL A 127 -9.34 9.79 15.29
CA VAL A 127 -7.97 9.96 14.82
C VAL A 127 -7.32 11.17 15.49
N MET A 128 -8.00 12.32 15.52
CA MET A 128 -7.44 13.55 16.09
C MET A 128 -7.25 13.49 17.62
N ASP A 129 -7.99 12.64 18.34
CA ASP A 129 -7.79 12.38 19.77
C ASP A 129 -6.65 11.38 20.07
N LEU A 130 -6.22 10.60 19.08
CA LEU A 130 -5.04 9.72 19.17
C LEU A 130 -3.72 10.46 18.87
N LEU A 131 -3.78 11.63 18.21
CA LEU A 131 -2.60 12.43 17.90
C LEU A 131 -2.03 13.12 19.15
N PRO A 132 -0.70 13.19 19.29
CA PRO A 132 -0.09 13.93 20.38
C PRO A 132 -0.27 15.45 20.18
N GLY A 133 -0.47 16.15 21.30
CA GLY A 133 -0.62 17.61 21.36
C GLY A 133 -2.07 18.07 21.59
N ASP A 134 -2.19 19.11 22.43
CA ASP A 134 -3.46 19.82 22.65
C ASP A 134 -3.89 20.58 21.38
N ALA A 135 -5.10 21.16 21.38
CA ALA A 135 -5.71 21.75 20.18
C ALA A 135 -4.80 22.73 19.40
N ASP A 136 -4.06 23.60 20.10
CA ASP A 136 -3.19 24.62 19.49
C ASP A 136 -1.79 24.08 19.06
N ALA A 137 -1.45 22.86 19.46
CA ALA A 137 -0.14 22.24 19.23
C ALA A 137 -0.26 20.80 18.68
N ARG A 138 -1.43 20.45 18.13
CA ARG A 138 -1.73 19.11 17.64
C ARG A 138 -0.85 18.76 16.44
N MET A 139 -0.32 17.55 16.46
CA MET A 139 0.54 17.06 15.38
C MET A 139 -0.16 17.18 14.02
N PRO A 140 0.52 17.72 12.98
CA PRO A 140 -0.04 17.76 11.63
C PRO A 140 -0.37 16.36 11.11
N LEU A 141 -1.50 16.23 10.42
CA LEU A 141 -1.98 14.98 9.85
C LEU A 141 -1.97 15.06 8.32
N LEU A 142 -1.31 14.10 7.68
CA LEU A 142 -1.52 13.82 6.27
C LEU A 142 -2.49 12.65 6.13
N VAL A 143 -3.54 12.80 5.34
CA VAL A 143 -4.48 11.73 4.97
C VAL A 143 -4.18 11.36 3.51
N VAL A 144 -3.85 10.10 3.30
CA VAL A 144 -3.62 9.48 1.99
C VAL A 144 -4.46 8.23 1.86
N HIS A 145 -4.53 7.69 0.65
CA HIS A 145 -5.37 6.52 0.37
C HIS A 145 -4.59 5.46 -0.39
N THR A 146 -5.01 4.21 -0.28
CA THR A 146 -4.55 3.12 -1.14
C THR A 146 -5.09 3.33 -2.55
N HIS A 147 -6.38 3.69 -2.70
CA HIS A 147 -7.00 4.02 -3.98
C HIS A 147 -8.28 4.86 -3.86
N GLY A 148 -9.09 4.90 -4.93
CA GLY A 148 -10.21 5.85 -5.10
C GLY A 148 -11.63 5.27 -5.10
N HIS A 149 -11.85 4.05 -4.59
CA HIS A 149 -13.21 3.58 -4.28
C HIS A 149 -13.75 4.30 -3.01
N LEU A 150 -15.03 4.12 -2.69
CA LEU A 150 -15.74 4.96 -1.69
C LEU A 150 -15.46 4.50 -0.26
N ASP A 151 -15.51 3.20 -0.04
CA ASP A 151 -15.03 2.40 1.09
C ASP A 151 -13.61 2.72 1.60
N HIS A 152 -12.79 3.39 0.79
CA HIS A 152 -11.47 3.87 1.22
C HIS A 152 -11.40 5.37 1.51
N ARG A 153 -12.39 6.18 1.11
CA ARG A 153 -12.28 7.66 1.11
C ARG A 153 -13.54 8.42 1.57
N ALA A 154 -14.61 7.74 1.98
CA ALA A 154 -15.91 8.37 2.18
C ALA A 154 -15.91 9.37 3.34
N ALA A 155 -15.10 9.15 4.38
CA ALA A 155 -14.99 10.07 5.51
C ALA A 155 -14.01 11.25 5.29
N ASP A 156 -13.43 11.41 4.09
CA ASP A 156 -12.63 12.58 3.72
C ASP A 156 -13.27 13.94 4.12
N PRO A 157 -14.60 14.17 3.96
CA PRO A 157 -15.25 15.41 4.38
C PRO A 157 -15.14 15.71 5.88
N GLN A 158 -14.95 14.69 6.73
CA GLN A 158 -14.74 14.88 8.17
C GLN A 158 -13.38 15.55 8.47
N PHE A 159 -12.40 15.41 7.58
CA PHE A 159 -11.05 15.95 7.73
C PHE A 159 -10.83 17.29 7.02
N GLN A 160 -11.54 17.55 5.91
CA GLN A 160 -11.30 18.69 5.01
C GLN A 160 -11.35 20.08 5.66
N SER A 161 -12.06 20.24 6.78
CA SER A 161 -12.20 21.52 7.49
C SER A 161 -11.33 21.64 8.76
N LEU A 162 -10.54 20.62 9.09
CA LEU A 162 -9.76 20.58 10.32
C LEU A 162 -8.40 21.30 10.18
N PRO A 163 -7.95 22.04 11.21
CA PRO A 163 -6.66 22.70 11.17
C PRO A 163 -5.51 21.68 11.18
N HIS A 164 -4.43 21.98 10.46
CA HIS A 164 -3.24 21.15 10.33
C HIS A 164 -3.46 19.76 9.71
N VAL A 165 -4.60 19.54 9.02
CA VAL A 165 -4.88 18.33 8.25
C VAL A 165 -4.74 18.63 6.75
N GLN A 166 -4.12 17.71 6.00
CA GLN A 166 -4.10 17.70 4.55
C GLN A 166 -4.67 16.39 4.04
N VAL A 167 -5.70 16.44 3.18
CA VAL A 167 -6.24 15.27 2.46
C VAL A 167 -5.72 15.29 1.03
N VAL A 168 -5.18 14.16 0.56
CA VAL A 168 -4.65 14.00 -0.80
C VAL A 168 -5.76 13.48 -1.72
N PRO A 169 -5.99 14.05 -2.92
CA PRO A 169 -6.98 13.53 -3.86
C PRO A 169 -6.56 12.17 -4.44
N THR A 170 -7.54 11.32 -4.71
CA THR A 170 -7.35 9.89 -5.06
C THR A 170 -7.29 9.57 -6.54
N ASP A 171 -7.52 10.55 -7.43
CA ASP A 171 -7.38 10.33 -8.88
C ASP A 171 -5.91 10.25 -9.32
N LEU A 172 -5.67 9.60 -10.46
CA LEU A 172 -4.33 9.28 -10.94
C LEU A 172 -3.46 10.52 -11.23
N GLU A 173 -4.05 11.65 -11.63
CA GLU A 173 -3.28 12.87 -11.90
C GLU A 173 -2.74 13.46 -10.60
N HIS A 174 -3.61 13.67 -9.61
CA HIS A 174 -3.23 14.24 -8.33
C HIS A 174 -2.37 13.28 -7.48
N VAL A 175 -2.61 11.97 -7.50
CA VAL A 175 -1.73 10.97 -6.86
C VAL A 175 -0.31 11.05 -7.45
N LYS A 176 -0.18 11.11 -8.77
CA LYS A 176 1.13 11.27 -9.43
C LYS A 176 1.80 12.61 -9.11
N GLN A 177 1.03 13.69 -9.09
CA GLN A 177 1.54 15.03 -8.76
C GLN A 177 2.01 15.12 -7.31
N PHE A 178 1.20 14.66 -6.35
CA PHE A 178 1.47 14.75 -4.92
C PHE A 178 2.72 13.95 -4.53
N PHE A 179 2.82 12.70 -5.00
CA PHE A 179 3.97 11.84 -4.72
C PHE A 179 5.17 12.07 -5.67
N GLY A 180 5.05 12.96 -6.66
CA GLY A 180 6.14 13.29 -7.59
C GLY A 180 6.52 12.16 -8.56
N PHE A 181 5.58 11.28 -8.91
CA PHE A 181 5.83 10.12 -9.78
C PHE A 181 6.06 10.54 -11.25
N SER A 182 7.33 10.71 -11.62
CA SER A 182 7.77 11.01 -12.99
C SER A 182 7.78 9.79 -13.93
N ASN A 183 7.89 8.57 -13.38
CA ASN A 183 7.90 7.31 -14.12
C ASN A 183 6.83 6.35 -13.56
N TRP A 184 5.55 6.63 -13.81
CA TRP A 184 4.45 5.78 -13.35
C TRP A 184 4.26 4.56 -14.28
N PRO A 185 4.10 3.33 -13.78
CA PRO A 185 4.03 2.91 -12.37
C PRO A 185 5.35 2.37 -11.79
N ASP A 186 6.48 2.47 -12.50
CA ASP A 186 7.73 1.81 -12.11
C ASP A 186 8.64 2.64 -11.16
N GLY A 187 8.20 3.85 -10.78
CA GLY A 187 8.85 4.70 -9.78
C GLY A 187 8.42 4.40 -8.33
N MET A 188 9.12 4.98 -7.37
CA MET A 188 8.78 4.94 -5.94
C MET A 188 8.82 6.37 -5.36
N SER A 189 8.04 6.62 -4.31
CA SER A 189 8.07 7.87 -3.55
C SER A 189 8.22 7.60 -2.05
N GLN A 190 8.43 8.64 -1.25
CA GLN A 190 8.67 8.55 0.20
C GLN A 190 7.94 9.65 0.96
N ILE A 191 7.32 9.28 2.08
CA ILE A 191 6.70 10.19 3.04
C ILE A 191 7.59 10.26 4.27
N ASP A 192 8.25 11.41 4.50
CA ASP A 192 8.95 11.71 5.76
C ASP A 192 7.94 12.09 6.85
N LEU A 193 7.86 11.32 7.94
CA LEU A 193 7.09 11.63 9.15
C LEU A 193 7.99 12.14 10.29
N GLY A 194 9.30 12.22 10.07
CA GLY A 194 10.32 12.71 11.00
C GLY A 194 11.44 11.71 11.24
N ASP A 195 11.19 10.81 12.19
CA ASP A 195 11.98 9.65 12.60
C ASP A 195 11.40 8.34 12.04
N ARG A 196 10.45 8.48 11.10
CA ARG A 196 9.73 7.40 10.44
C ARG A 196 9.56 7.73 8.95
N THR A 197 9.88 6.79 8.09
CA THR A 197 9.79 6.95 6.63
C THR A 197 8.89 5.87 6.05
N ILE A 198 7.91 6.29 5.28
CA ILE A 198 7.00 5.38 4.55
C ILE A 198 7.40 5.41 3.07
N ASP A 199 7.72 4.24 2.50
CA ASP A 199 7.87 4.10 1.04
C ASP A 199 6.48 3.95 0.40
N VAL A 200 6.27 4.57 -0.77
CA VAL A 200 5.02 4.52 -1.54
C VAL A 200 5.31 3.85 -2.88
N LEU A 201 4.58 2.78 -3.20
CA LEU A 201 4.74 1.97 -4.39
C LEU A 201 3.47 1.98 -5.25
N PRO A 202 3.53 2.35 -6.54
CA PRO A 202 2.42 2.18 -7.46
C PRO A 202 2.07 0.70 -7.67
N THR A 203 0.85 0.35 -7.31
CA THR A 203 0.25 -0.99 -7.43
C THR A 203 -1.05 -0.98 -8.25
N PRO A 204 -1.11 -0.31 -9.43
CA PRO A 204 -2.31 -0.31 -10.26
C PRO A 204 -2.68 -1.72 -10.75
N GLY A 205 -3.96 -1.91 -11.02
CA GLY A 205 -4.56 -3.20 -11.38
C GLY A 205 -6.03 -3.21 -10.96
N HIS A 206 -6.30 -3.50 -9.69
CA HIS A 206 -7.57 -3.23 -9.02
C HIS A 206 -8.13 -1.82 -9.29
N TYR A 207 -7.31 -0.76 -9.13
CA TYR A 207 -7.71 0.62 -9.43
C TYR A 207 -6.57 1.38 -10.15
N PRO A 208 -6.85 2.30 -11.10
CA PRO A 208 -5.81 2.92 -11.93
C PRO A 208 -4.76 3.76 -11.18
N SER A 209 -5.12 4.34 -10.03
CA SER A 209 -4.23 5.13 -9.16
C SER A 209 -3.74 4.39 -7.93
N HIS A 210 -4.00 3.07 -7.82
CA HIS A 210 -3.72 2.31 -6.61
C HIS A 210 -2.23 2.37 -6.21
N VAL A 211 -1.97 2.59 -4.93
CA VAL A 211 -0.65 2.58 -4.29
C VAL A 211 -0.67 1.75 -3.02
N SER A 212 0.48 1.16 -2.68
CA SER A 212 0.71 0.45 -1.41
C SER A 212 1.84 1.13 -0.63
N TYR A 213 1.79 1.01 0.69
CA TYR A 213 2.68 1.72 1.61
C TYR A 213 3.53 0.74 2.42
N TYR A 214 4.82 1.01 2.57
CA TYR A 214 5.73 0.22 3.42
C TYR A 214 6.35 1.09 4.50
N ASP A 215 6.04 0.80 5.77
CA ASP A 215 6.62 1.51 6.91
C ASP A 215 7.98 0.93 7.28
N ARG A 216 9.05 1.71 7.11
CA ARG A 216 10.41 1.25 7.45
C ARG A 216 10.62 0.98 8.94
N ASN A 217 9.82 1.58 9.82
CA ASN A 217 10.02 1.44 11.25
C ASN A 217 9.46 0.11 11.78
N THR A 218 8.28 -0.32 11.32
CA THR A 218 7.63 -1.57 11.77
C THR A 218 7.72 -2.72 10.76
N ALA A 219 8.19 -2.45 9.54
CA ALA A 219 8.14 -3.36 8.39
C ALA A 219 6.72 -3.86 8.06
N LEU A 220 5.69 -3.09 8.40
CA LEU A 220 4.32 -3.33 7.93
C LEU A 220 4.20 -2.90 6.47
N PHE A 221 3.50 -3.71 5.67
CA PHE A 221 3.13 -3.39 4.29
C PHE A 221 1.60 -3.23 4.22
N PHE A 222 1.13 -2.01 3.99
CA PHE A 222 -0.29 -1.69 3.81
C PHE A 222 -0.62 -1.84 2.33
N SER A 223 -1.31 -2.93 2.01
CA SER A 223 -1.61 -3.34 0.64
C SER A 223 -2.91 -2.73 0.11
N GLY A 224 -3.86 -2.37 0.96
CA GLY A 224 -5.22 -2.07 0.51
C GLY A 224 -5.82 -3.27 -0.23
N ASP A 225 -6.53 -3.00 -1.32
CA ASP A 225 -7.26 -4.01 -2.09
C ASP A 225 -6.42 -4.78 -3.09
N PHE A 226 -5.19 -4.32 -3.33
CA PHE A 226 -4.20 -5.05 -4.11
C PHE A 226 -3.88 -6.44 -3.52
N PHE A 227 -3.93 -6.60 -2.18
CA PHE A 227 -3.72 -7.91 -1.55
C PHE A 227 -4.29 -8.00 -0.13
N MET A 228 -5.22 -8.93 0.10
CA MET A 228 -5.99 -9.04 1.34
C MET A 228 -6.64 -10.43 1.51
N PRO A 229 -7.01 -10.85 2.74
CA PRO A 229 -7.82 -12.05 3.00
C PRO A 229 -9.29 -11.81 2.64
N ALA A 230 -9.55 -11.49 1.37
CA ALA A 230 -10.86 -11.12 0.84
C ALA A 230 -10.97 -11.45 -0.65
N ARG A 231 -12.09 -11.11 -1.29
CA ARG A 231 -12.26 -11.30 -2.73
C ARG A 231 -11.46 -10.22 -3.48
N LEU A 232 -10.47 -10.64 -4.27
CA LEU A 232 -9.62 -9.73 -5.04
C LEU A 232 -10.33 -9.35 -6.35
N ILE A 233 -10.73 -8.09 -6.47
CA ILE A 233 -11.24 -7.51 -7.73
C ILE A 233 -10.04 -7.23 -8.65
N ILE A 234 -9.93 -8.03 -9.71
CA ILE A 234 -8.85 -7.98 -10.72
C ILE A 234 -9.39 -7.34 -12.00
N ASP A 235 -9.32 -6.01 -12.08
CA ASP A 235 -9.81 -5.25 -13.24
C ASP A 235 -8.81 -5.19 -14.40
N ASP A 236 -7.53 -4.97 -14.13
CA ASP A 236 -6.43 -5.14 -15.09
C ASP A 236 -5.40 -6.17 -14.60
N THR A 237 -5.65 -7.44 -14.96
CA THR A 237 -4.77 -8.58 -14.67
C THR A 237 -3.31 -8.37 -15.08
N ALA A 238 -3.04 -7.63 -16.16
CA ALA A 238 -1.67 -7.39 -16.61
C ALA A 238 -0.96 -6.40 -15.68
N SER A 239 -1.66 -5.34 -15.27
CA SER A 239 -1.18 -4.39 -14.28
C SER A 239 -1.04 -5.03 -12.89
N ASP A 240 -2.00 -5.82 -12.41
CA ASP A 240 -1.90 -6.53 -11.12
C ASP A 240 -0.68 -7.46 -11.06
N ILE A 241 -0.44 -8.27 -12.11
CA ILE A 241 0.75 -9.15 -12.19
C ILE A 241 2.05 -8.32 -12.22
N ALA A 242 2.08 -7.19 -12.92
CA ALA A 242 3.24 -6.31 -12.96
C ALA A 242 3.50 -5.64 -11.59
N SER A 243 2.44 -5.17 -10.93
CA SER A 243 2.43 -4.61 -9.58
C SER A 243 2.94 -5.62 -8.55
N ALA A 244 2.44 -6.86 -8.59
CA ALA A 244 2.92 -7.94 -7.72
C ALA A 244 4.41 -8.22 -7.93
N ARG A 245 4.92 -8.23 -9.17
CA ARG A 245 6.35 -8.40 -9.43
C ARG A 245 7.18 -7.24 -8.87
N ARG A 246 6.77 -5.98 -9.06
CA ARG A 246 7.47 -4.81 -8.48
C ARG A 246 7.49 -4.86 -6.95
N VAL A 247 6.38 -5.22 -6.32
CA VAL A 247 6.29 -5.37 -4.86
C VAL A 247 7.18 -6.52 -4.37
N VAL A 248 7.15 -7.67 -5.02
CA VAL A 248 8.02 -8.82 -4.70
C VAL A 248 9.50 -8.46 -4.82
N ASP A 249 9.89 -7.74 -5.86
CA ASP A 249 11.26 -7.26 -6.05
C ASP A 249 11.68 -6.23 -4.99
N PHE A 250 10.75 -5.37 -4.56
CA PHE A 250 10.98 -4.45 -3.45
C PHE A 250 11.12 -5.17 -2.09
N VAL A 251 10.19 -6.06 -1.73
CA VAL A 251 10.22 -6.70 -0.39
C VAL A 251 11.23 -7.84 -0.29
N ARG A 252 11.79 -8.35 -1.40
CA ARG A 252 12.70 -9.50 -1.46
C ARG A 252 13.76 -9.47 -0.35
N ASP A 253 14.55 -8.41 -0.30
CA ASP A 253 15.68 -8.23 0.62
C ASP A 253 15.34 -7.31 1.82
N ARG A 254 14.06 -7.04 2.06
CA ARG A 254 13.55 -6.24 3.19
C ARG A 254 12.81 -7.14 4.19
N PRO A 255 12.81 -6.83 5.50
CA PRO A 255 11.86 -7.46 6.41
C PRO A 255 10.42 -7.10 5.98
N VAL A 256 9.47 -7.97 6.28
CA VAL A 256 8.04 -7.65 6.28
C VAL A 256 7.46 -8.35 7.50
N SER A 257 6.96 -7.58 8.46
CA SER A 257 6.38 -8.12 9.70
C SER A 257 5.02 -8.73 9.40
N TYR A 258 4.13 -7.93 8.80
CA TYR A 258 2.81 -8.34 8.31
C TYR A 258 2.44 -7.52 7.07
N VAL A 259 1.55 -8.09 6.27
CA VAL A 259 0.88 -7.44 5.15
C VAL A 259 -0.58 -7.24 5.55
N LEU A 260 -1.08 -6.01 5.45
CA LEU A 260 -2.36 -5.57 6.01
C LEU A 260 -3.20 -4.92 4.90
N GLY A 261 -4.35 -5.52 4.58
CA GLY A 261 -5.22 -5.17 3.45
C GLY A 261 -6.28 -4.11 3.75
N GLY A 262 -7.20 -3.91 2.81
CA GLY A 262 -8.40 -3.06 3.00
C GLY A 262 -9.48 -3.76 3.84
N HIS A 263 -9.71 -5.05 3.57
CA HIS A 263 -10.87 -5.81 4.08
C HIS A 263 -10.50 -7.22 4.56
N ILE A 264 -11.44 -7.84 5.27
CA ILE A 264 -11.50 -9.29 5.51
C ILE A 264 -12.87 -9.75 5.02
N GLU A 265 -12.91 -10.70 4.08
CA GLU A 265 -14.16 -11.28 3.56
C GLU A 265 -14.17 -12.81 3.59
N LEU A 266 -13.13 -13.41 4.16
CA LEU A 266 -12.95 -14.84 4.33
C LEU A 266 -13.12 -15.24 5.79
N ASP A 267 -13.66 -16.43 6.01
CA ASP A 267 -13.58 -17.09 7.31
C ASP A 267 -12.19 -17.71 7.55
N SER A 268 -11.96 -18.23 8.75
CA SER A 268 -10.72 -18.91 9.15
C SER A 268 -10.43 -20.22 8.39
N HIS A 269 -11.37 -20.73 7.58
CA HIS A 269 -11.17 -21.86 6.66
C HIS A 269 -10.79 -21.40 5.24
N GLY A 270 -11.01 -20.13 4.92
CA GLY A 270 -10.77 -19.53 3.60
C GLY A 270 -12.02 -19.44 2.71
N ASP A 271 -13.22 -19.72 3.25
CA ASP A 271 -14.48 -19.58 2.54
C ASP A 271 -15.01 -18.14 2.61
N THR A 272 -15.60 -17.62 1.54
CA THR A 272 -16.12 -16.24 1.54
C THR A 272 -17.42 -16.10 2.32
N PHE A 273 -17.53 -15.05 3.14
CA PHE A 273 -18.83 -14.58 3.61
C PHE A 273 -19.73 -14.14 2.45
N ALA A 274 -21.04 -14.19 2.67
CA ALA A 274 -22.03 -13.71 1.70
C ALA A 274 -21.79 -12.22 1.38
N TRP A 275 -22.00 -11.82 0.12
CA TRP A 275 -21.87 -10.42 -0.28
C TRP A 275 -22.83 -9.55 0.52
N GLY A 276 -22.33 -8.48 1.14
CA GLY A 276 -23.14 -7.60 1.99
C GLY A 276 -23.49 -8.17 3.38
N SER A 277 -22.68 -9.09 3.92
CA SER A 277 -22.87 -9.59 5.29
C SER A 277 -22.45 -8.55 6.33
N ASN A 278 -23.30 -8.35 7.34
CA ASN A 278 -22.95 -7.58 8.54
C ASN A 278 -22.50 -8.49 9.69
N TYR A 279 -22.20 -9.77 9.39
CA TYR A 279 -21.78 -10.77 10.37
C TYR A 279 -20.69 -11.67 9.80
N HIS A 280 -19.52 -11.64 10.45
CA HIS A 280 -18.27 -12.31 10.05
C HIS A 280 -17.72 -13.19 11.21
N PRO A 281 -18.49 -14.18 11.71
CA PRO A 281 -18.03 -15.05 12.78
C PRO A 281 -16.83 -15.90 12.32
N ASP A 282 -15.89 -16.13 13.23
CA ASP A 282 -14.65 -16.90 12.98
C ASP A 282 -13.87 -16.40 11.74
N GLU A 283 -13.85 -15.08 11.50
CA GLU A 283 -13.18 -14.45 10.36
C GLU A 283 -11.67 -14.75 10.26
N HIS A 284 -11.13 -14.69 9.05
CA HIS A 284 -9.69 -14.79 8.82
C HIS A 284 -8.95 -13.62 9.50
N VAL A 285 -7.75 -13.87 10.03
CA VAL A 285 -6.93 -12.80 10.61
C VAL A 285 -6.52 -11.75 9.55
N LEU A 286 -6.47 -10.47 9.93
CA LEU A 286 -6.07 -9.39 9.01
C LEU A 286 -4.67 -9.62 8.41
N GLN A 287 -3.73 -10.13 9.22
CA GLN A 287 -2.34 -10.24 8.85
C GLN A 287 -2.06 -11.38 7.86
N LEU A 288 -1.61 -11.01 6.67
CA LEU A 288 -0.93 -11.92 5.74
C LEU A 288 0.59 -11.85 5.95
N THR A 289 1.29 -12.90 5.54
CA THR A 289 2.75 -13.02 5.73
C THR A 289 3.53 -12.48 4.54
N LYS A 290 4.84 -12.26 4.73
CA LYS A 290 5.77 -12.03 3.61
C LYS A 290 5.69 -13.13 2.55
N GLN A 291 5.51 -14.39 2.96
CA GLN A 291 5.52 -15.52 2.03
C GLN A 291 4.30 -15.51 1.11
N ASP A 292 3.15 -15.05 1.60
CA ASP A 292 1.92 -14.93 0.83
C ASP A 292 2.08 -13.84 -0.24
N LEU A 293 2.63 -12.67 0.15
CA LEU A 293 2.95 -11.58 -0.78
C LEU A 293 4.01 -11.97 -1.82
N MET A 294 5.01 -12.77 -1.43
CA MET A 294 6.00 -13.34 -2.36
C MET A 294 5.37 -14.36 -3.33
N GLY A 295 4.27 -15.02 -2.96
CA GLY A 295 3.51 -15.95 -3.79
C GLY A 295 2.53 -15.28 -4.75
N LEU A 296 2.07 -14.06 -4.45
CA LEU A 296 1.02 -13.34 -5.18
C LEU A 296 1.19 -13.30 -6.73
N PRO A 297 2.38 -13.08 -7.32
CA PRO A 297 2.52 -13.11 -8.78
C PRO A 297 2.16 -14.46 -9.42
N ALA A 298 2.34 -15.57 -8.70
CA ALA A 298 2.00 -16.91 -9.17
C ALA A 298 0.51 -17.22 -9.01
N VAL A 299 -0.15 -16.62 -8.02
CA VAL A 299 -1.60 -16.68 -7.81
C VAL A 299 -2.31 -15.92 -8.93
N LEU A 300 -1.96 -14.65 -9.13
CA LEU A 300 -2.56 -13.79 -10.17
C LEU A 300 -2.35 -14.36 -11.58
N ALA A 301 -1.22 -15.02 -11.84
CA ALA A 301 -0.96 -15.69 -13.12
C ALA A 301 -1.90 -16.88 -13.43
N LYS A 302 -2.64 -17.40 -12.43
CA LYS A 302 -3.69 -18.42 -12.62
C LYS A 302 -5.07 -17.82 -12.91
N PHE A 303 -5.25 -16.51 -12.78
CA PHE A 303 -6.54 -15.87 -13.02
C PHE A 303 -6.94 -16.04 -14.49
N ASN A 304 -8.12 -16.62 -14.72
CA ASN A 304 -8.65 -16.87 -16.06
C ASN A 304 -9.26 -15.62 -16.71
N GLY A 305 -9.19 -14.46 -16.04
CA GLY A 305 -9.83 -13.24 -16.50
C GLY A 305 -11.34 -13.20 -16.27
N PHE A 306 -11.91 -13.99 -15.36
CA PHE A 306 -13.34 -13.96 -15.08
C PHE A 306 -13.65 -14.22 -13.60
N TYR A 307 -13.37 -15.44 -13.13
CA TYR A 307 -13.54 -15.89 -11.75
C TYR A 307 -12.61 -17.07 -11.47
N ARG A 308 -11.86 -17.02 -10.36
CA ARG A 308 -10.94 -18.09 -9.96
C ARG A 308 -10.76 -18.14 -8.45
N GLU A 309 -10.94 -19.32 -7.88
CA GLU A 309 -10.48 -19.69 -6.55
C GLU A 309 -9.11 -20.41 -6.65
N ASP A 310 -8.21 -20.13 -5.71
CA ASP A 310 -6.90 -20.80 -5.58
C ASP A 310 -6.45 -20.78 -4.11
N GLY A 311 -6.93 -21.73 -3.29
CA GLY A 311 -6.79 -21.63 -1.84
C GLY A 311 -7.59 -20.46 -1.30
N MET A 312 -7.02 -19.66 -0.40
CA MET A 312 -7.66 -18.46 0.16
C MET A 312 -7.86 -17.30 -0.85
N TYR A 313 -7.41 -17.45 -2.11
CA TYR A 313 -7.47 -16.36 -3.09
C TYR A 313 -8.69 -16.51 -4.00
N VAL A 314 -9.72 -15.69 -3.74
CA VAL A 314 -10.91 -15.58 -4.59
C VAL A 314 -10.77 -14.36 -5.50
N MET A 315 -10.45 -14.57 -6.77
CA MET A 315 -10.21 -13.51 -7.75
C MET A 315 -11.37 -13.41 -8.74
N PHE A 316 -11.82 -12.19 -9.06
CA PHE A 316 -12.86 -11.98 -10.07
C PHE A 316 -12.71 -10.66 -10.82
N ASN A 317 -13.33 -10.55 -12.01
CA ASN A 317 -13.37 -9.31 -12.77
C ASN A 317 -14.82 -8.79 -12.83
N GLN A 318 -15.09 -7.71 -12.10
CA GLN A 318 -16.44 -7.18 -11.91
C GLN A 318 -17.12 -6.82 -13.25
N TYR A 319 -16.39 -6.17 -14.15
CA TYR A 319 -16.94 -5.74 -15.44
C TYR A 319 -17.35 -6.92 -16.34
N ARG A 320 -16.58 -8.01 -16.33
CA ARG A 320 -16.88 -9.22 -17.12
C ARG A 320 -18.03 -10.03 -16.51
N LEU A 321 -18.13 -10.11 -15.18
CA LEU A 321 -19.30 -10.69 -14.52
C LEU A 321 -20.57 -9.91 -14.87
N LEU A 322 -20.57 -8.59 -14.67
CA LEU A 322 -21.70 -7.71 -14.97
C LEU A 322 -22.12 -7.79 -16.45
N ALA A 323 -21.15 -7.85 -17.38
CA ALA A 323 -21.43 -8.04 -18.80
C ALA A 323 -22.07 -9.41 -19.11
N ALA A 324 -21.68 -10.47 -18.40
CA ALA A 324 -22.27 -11.80 -18.56
C ALA A 324 -23.71 -11.84 -18.00
N GLU A 325 -23.96 -11.24 -16.84
CA GLU A 325 -25.32 -11.11 -16.28
C GLU A 325 -26.24 -10.31 -17.21
N LEU A 326 -25.77 -9.17 -17.72
CA LEU A 326 -26.50 -8.36 -18.69
C LEU A 326 -26.81 -9.16 -19.97
N ALA A 327 -25.86 -9.97 -20.46
CA ALA A 327 -26.09 -10.84 -21.61
C ALA A 327 -27.18 -11.91 -21.32
N VAL A 328 -27.19 -12.51 -20.13
CA VAL A 328 -28.25 -13.44 -19.69
C VAL A 328 -29.61 -12.74 -19.64
N VAL A 329 -29.70 -11.54 -19.04
CA VAL A 329 -30.94 -10.74 -18.98
C VAL A 329 -31.45 -10.44 -20.39
N VAL A 330 -30.59 -9.99 -21.31
CA VAL A 330 -30.94 -9.72 -22.71
C VAL A 330 -31.45 -10.98 -23.43
N LEU A 331 -30.81 -12.13 -23.23
CA LEU A 331 -31.24 -13.41 -23.81
C LEU A 331 -32.61 -13.85 -23.28
N VAL A 332 -32.86 -13.71 -21.97
CA VAL A 332 -34.16 -14.02 -21.34
C VAL A 332 -35.26 -13.10 -21.86
N LEU A 333 -35.00 -11.79 -21.96
CA LEU A 333 -35.93 -10.82 -22.55
C LEU A 333 -36.25 -11.16 -24.02
N ALA A 334 -35.24 -11.46 -24.83
CA ALA A 334 -35.40 -11.85 -26.23
C ALA A 334 -36.22 -13.16 -26.38
N ALA A 335 -36.01 -14.13 -25.49
CA ALA A 335 -36.78 -15.37 -25.43
C ALA A 335 -38.26 -15.08 -25.09
N MET A 336 -38.53 -14.25 -24.07
CA MET A 336 -39.90 -13.87 -23.68
C MET A 336 -40.64 -13.12 -24.79
N VAL A 337 -39.98 -12.16 -25.47
CA VAL A 337 -40.54 -11.46 -26.64
C VAL A 337 -40.83 -12.45 -27.77
N THR A 338 -39.91 -13.38 -28.06
CA THR A 338 -40.08 -14.39 -29.10
C THR A 338 -41.24 -15.36 -28.80
N LEU A 339 -41.38 -15.81 -27.55
CA LEU A 339 -42.47 -16.68 -27.10
C LEU A 339 -43.82 -15.95 -27.16
N THR A 340 -43.87 -14.70 -26.70
CA THR A 340 -45.05 -13.84 -26.76
C THR A 340 -45.51 -13.61 -28.20
N TRP A 341 -44.58 -13.28 -29.11
CA TRP A 341 -44.87 -13.12 -30.54
C TRP A 341 -45.37 -14.43 -31.18
N LYS A 342 -44.72 -15.57 -30.89
CA LYS A 342 -45.17 -16.90 -31.34
C LYS A 342 -46.59 -17.21 -30.82
N TYR A 343 -46.89 -16.88 -29.57
CA TYR A 343 -48.22 -17.07 -28.97
C TYR A 343 -49.29 -16.20 -29.65
N ILE A 344 -49.05 -14.89 -29.80
CA ILE A 344 -49.96 -13.96 -30.50
C ILE A 344 -50.20 -14.42 -31.94
N ARG A 345 -49.15 -14.82 -32.67
CA ARG A 345 -49.26 -15.31 -34.05
C ARG A 345 -50.07 -16.61 -34.15
N ARG A 346 -49.87 -17.55 -33.22
CA ARG A 346 -50.68 -18.78 -33.10
C ARG A 346 -52.15 -18.45 -32.79
N ARG A 347 -52.42 -17.51 -31.88
CA ARG A 347 -53.79 -17.08 -31.51
C ARG A 347 -54.51 -16.40 -32.68
N LYS A 348 -53.82 -15.53 -33.44
CA LYS A 348 -54.36 -14.92 -34.67
C LYS A 348 -54.70 -15.97 -35.73
N ARG A 349 -53.79 -16.92 -36.02
CA ARG A 349 -54.07 -18.04 -36.95
C ARG A 349 -55.27 -18.88 -36.53
N ARG A 350 -55.39 -19.23 -35.23
CA ARG A 350 -56.54 -19.99 -34.69
C ARG A 350 -57.88 -19.24 -34.76
N ARG A 351 -57.87 -17.90 -34.73
CA ARG A 351 -59.08 -17.08 -34.95
C ARG A 351 -59.48 -17.08 -36.43
N LEU A 352 -58.52 -16.87 -37.34
CA LEU A 352 -58.76 -16.87 -38.78
C LEU A 352 -59.19 -18.23 -39.34
N ALA A 353 -58.84 -19.34 -38.69
CA ALA A 353 -59.29 -20.69 -39.05
C ALA A 353 -60.64 -21.09 -38.40
N ARG A 354 -61.35 -20.15 -37.76
CA ARG A 354 -62.66 -20.33 -37.12
C ARG A 354 -63.71 -19.32 -37.59
N ALA A 355 -63.31 -18.43 -38.49
CA ALA A 355 -64.15 -17.49 -39.23
C ALA A 355 -64.13 -17.89 -40.70
#